data_AF-A0A1Q3H1F6-F1
#
_entry.id   AF-A0A1Q3H1F6-F1
#
_cell.length_a   1.000
_cell.length_b   1.000
_cell.length_c   1.000
_cell.angle_alpha   90.00
_cell.angle_beta   90.00
_cell.angle_gamma   90.00
#
_symmetry.space_group_name_H-M   'P 1'
#
loop_
_entity.id
_entity.type
_entity.pdbx_description
1 polymer ?
#
loop_
_entity_poly.entity_id
_entity_poly.type
_entity_poly.pdbx_seq_one_letter_code
_entity_poly.pdbx_strand_id
1 'polypeptide(L)'
;MRWTCLNCESVNDHEGNICEVCGYERYFSIDEVKDILKDSGMSKDVLISEDQEKDMKKLQANLKRASTVNKKLRQENKKMSKQLKELEPAQSKLHLMQAQIFALKKMNLRLKIWFAFSFVLILVLLMIKMKLSIEFL
;
A
#
# COMPACT_ATOMS: atom_id res chain seq x y z
N MET A 1 11.30 45.21 7.83
CA MET A 1 10.16 44.58 7.07
C MET A 1 9.17 43.94 8.05
N ARG A 2 7.86 43.98 7.77
CA ARG A 2 6.80 43.32 8.56
C ARG A 2 6.32 42.06 7.83
N TRP A 3 6.17 40.93 8.53
CA TRP A 3 5.74 39.67 7.91
C TRP A 3 4.73 38.88 8.76
N THR A 4 3.84 38.16 8.10
CA THR A 4 2.80 37.35 8.77
C THR A 4 3.25 35.90 8.87
N CYS A 5 3.17 35.33 10.07
CA CYS A 5 3.51 33.93 10.29
C CYS A 5 2.52 33.00 9.58
N LEU A 6 3.01 32.12 8.70
CA LEU A 6 2.16 31.15 8.00
C LEU A 6 1.59 30.07 8.94
N ASN A 7 2.18 29.87 10.12
CA ASN A 7 1.76 28.83 11.06
C ASN A 7 0.69 29.32 12.05
N CYS A 8 0.77 30.56 12.51
CA CYS A 8 -0.13 31.09 13.54
C CYS A 8 -0.78 32.43 13.19
N GLU A 9 -0.57 32.93 11.97
CA GLU A 9 -1.13 34.16 11.43
C GLU A 9 -0.79 35.43 12.23
N SER A 10 0.06 35.32 13.24
CA SER A 10 0.56 36.46 13.98
C SER A 10 1.43 37.33 13.09
N VAL A 11 1.36 38.64 13.28
CA VAL A 11 2.19 39.57 12.54
C VAL A 11 3.45 39.88 13.34
N ASN A 12 4.61 39.71 12.70
CA ASN A 12 5.92 39.95 13.26
C ASN A 12 6.45 41.28 12.69
N ASP A 13 6.79 42.22 13.58
CA ASP A 13 7.22 43.57 13.22
C ASP A 13 8.77 43.74 13.19
N HIS A 14 9.51 42.63 13.34
CA HIS A 14 10.97 42.58 13.31
C HIS A 14 11.51 41.87 12.05
N GLU A 15 12.77 42.14 11.73
CA GLU A 15 13.47 41.58 10.55
C GLU A 15 13.96 40.14 10.75
N GLY A 16 13.63 39.51 11.87
CA GLY A 16 14.01 38.14 12.18
C GLY A 16 13.24 37.09 11.39
N ASN A 17 13.81 35.88 11.35
CA ASN A 17 13.21 34.74 10.63
C ASN A 17 12.30 33.91 11.52
N ILE A 18 12.33 34.15 12.83
CA ILE A 18 11.61 33.37 13.82
C ILE A 18 10.40 34.17 14.26
N CYS A 19 9.24 33.52 14.22
CA CYS A 19 8.02 34.10 14.75
C CYS A 19 8.12 34.28 16.27
N GLU A 20 7.86 35.48 16.78
CA GLU A 20 7.91 35.78 18.22
C GLU A 20 6.85 34.99 19.02
N VAL A 21 5.74 34.62 18.39
CA VAL A 21 4.61 33.97 19.06
C VAL A 21 4.77 32.45 19.11
N CYS A 22 5.12 31.81 17.98
CA CYS A 22 5.16 30.35 17.89
C CYS A 22 6.56 29.75 17.63
N GLY A 23 7.59 30.58 17.48
CA GLY A 23 8.95 30.13 17.19
C GLY A 23 9.16 29.53 15.80
N TYR A 24 8.15 29.58 14.92
CA TYR A 24 8.26 29.05 13.56
C TYR A 24 9.26 29.87 12.74
N GLU A 25 10.23 29.18 12.14
CA GLU A 25 11.24 29.78 11.26
C GLU A 25 10.70 29.87 9.83
N ARG A 26 10.69 31.08 9.26
CA ARG A 26 10.33 31.31 7.86
C ARG A 26 11.56 31.18 6.97
N TYR A 27 11.38 30.64 5.77
CA TYR A 27 12.36 30.71 4.70
C TYR A 27 12.06 31.93 3.82
N PHE A 28 13.08 32.72 3.51
CA PHE A 28 12.95 33.86 2.60
C PHE A 28 12.58 33.40 1.19
N SER A 29 11.71 34.16 0.53
CA SER A 29 11.46 33.99 -0.89
C SER A 29 12.67 34.43 -1.72
N ILE A 30 12.80 33.87 -2.94
CA ILE A 30 13.91 34.20 -3.86
C ILE A 30 13.97 35.71 -4.13
N ASP A 31 12.83 36.40 -4.15
CA ASP A 31 12.77 37.83 -4.42
C ASP A 31 13.15 38.67 -3.19
N GLU A 32 12.78 38.28 -1.97
CA GLU A 32 13.29 38.91 -0.73
C GLU A 32 14.82 38.76 -0.61
N VAL A 33 15.37 37.60 -0.97
CA VAL A 33 16.83 37.38 -0.96
C VAL A 33 17.54 38.28 -1.97
N LYS A 34 16.94 38.51 -3.15
CA LYS A 34 17.52 39.42 -4.16
C LYS A 34 17.56 40.87 -3.70
N ASP A 35 16.54 41.34 -2.99
CA ASP A 35 16.51 42.72 -2.50
C ASP A 35 17.52 42.92 -1.36
N ILE A 36 17.65 41.93 -0.46
CA ILE A 36 18.72 41.92 0.58
C ILE A 36 20.12 41.90 -0.06
N LEU A 37 20.31 41.16 -1.16
CA LEU A 37 21.58 41.08 -1.89
C LEU A 37 21.90 42.33 -2.72
N LYS A 38 20.88 43.12 -3.10
CA LYS A 38 21.06 44.42 -3.76
C LYS A 38 21.52 45.49 -2.77
N ASP A 39 20.92 45.53 -1.59
CA ASP A 39 21.26 46.52 -0.56
C ASP A 39 22.65 46.29 0.07
N SER A 40 23.16 45.06 0.04
CA SER A 40 24.48 44.70 0.57
C SER A 40 25.65 44.93 -0.40
N GLY A 41 25.43 45.50 -1.59
CA GLY A 41 26.50 45.80 -2.55
C GLY A 41 27.24 44.57 -3.11
N MET A 42 26.84 43.35 -2.73
CA MET A 42 27.43 42.07 -3.13
C MET A 42 26.88 41.55 -4.47
N SER A 43 26.25 42.41 -5.27
CA SER A 43 25.59 42.03 -6.53
C SER A 43 26.54 41.63 -7.67
N LYS A 44 27.87 41.54 -7.46
CA LYS A 44 28.81 41.27 -8.56
C LYS A 44 29.68 40.03 -8.48
N ASP A 45 29.78 39.35 -7.35
CA ASP A 45 30.63 38.15 -7.24
C ASP A 45 29.89 36.99 -6.57
N VAL A 46 28.79 36.54 -7.18
CA VAL A 46 28.52 35.09 -7.16
C VAL A 46 29.25 34.50 -8.35
N LEU A 47 30.58 34.58 -8.30
CA LEU A 47 31.46 33.74 -9.10
C LEU A 47 31.16 32.31 -8.62
N ILE A 48 30.24 31.63 -9.32
CA ILE A 48 30.06 30.19 -9.20
C ILE A 48 31.46 29.62 -9.39
N SER A 49 32.08 29.14 -8.31
CA SER A 49 33.43 28.60 -8.42
C SER A 49 33.39 27.42 -9.40
N GLU A 50 34.50 27.16 -10.11
CA GLU A 50 34.55 26.02 -11.06
C GLU A 50 34.11 24.70 -10.41
N ASP A 51 34.25 24.57 -9.09
CA ASP A 51 33.78 23.44 -8.30
C ASP A 51 32.25 23.40 -8.18
N GLN A 52 31.58 24.54 -7.95
CA GLN A 52 30.12 24.62 -7.96
C GLN A 52 29.53 24.31 -9.34
N GLU A 53 30.17 24.75 -10.43
CA GLU A 53 29.69 24.43 -11.79
C GLU A 53 29.83 22.93 -12.11
N LYS A 54 30.94 22.30 -11.69
CA LYS A 54 31.15 20.85 -11.81
C LYS A 54 30.10 20.07 -11.02
N ASP A 55 29.81 20.49 -9.79
CA ASP A 55 28.82 19.81 -8.96
C ASP A 55 27.40 20.01 -9.47
N MET A 56 27.07 21.17 -10.04
CA MET A 56 25.77 21.40 -10.68
C MET A 56 25.59 20.52 -11.92
N LYS A 57 26.64 20.33 -12.73
CA LYS A 57 26.63 19.37 -13.87
C LYS A 57 26.44 17.92 -13.41
N LYS A 58 27.11 17.49 -12.33
CA LYS A 58 26.92 16.15 -11.73
C LYS A 58 25.49 15.98 -11.22
N LEU A 59 24.95 16.99 -10.52
CA LEU A 59 23.58 16.97 -10.02
C LEU A 59 22.59 16.83 -11.18
N GLN A 60 22.77 17.59 -12.25
CA GLN A 60 21.91 17.54 -13.43
C GLN A 60 21.96 16.17 -14.14
N ALA A 61 23.14 15.55 -14.22
CA ALA A 61 23.30 14.20 -14.75
C ALA A 61 22.59 13.16 -13.86
N ASN A 62 22.73 13.28 -12.55
CA ASN A 62 22.04 12.41 -11.58
C ASN A 62 20.53 12.58 -11.64
N LEU A 63 20.04 13.81 -11.81
CA LEU A 63 18.62 14.12 -11.92
C LEU A 63 18.02 13.53 -13.22
N LYS A 64 18.77 13.58 -14.32
CA LYS A 64 18.39 12.88 -15.57
C LYS A 64 18.34 11.36 -15.40
N ARG A 65 19.33 10.75 -14.72
CA ARG A 65 19.32 9.31 -14.42
C ARG A 65 18.17 8.92 -13.50
N ALA A 66 17.92 9.69 -12.45
CA ALA A 66 16.80 9.45 -11.54
C ALA A 66 15.46 9.56 -12.28
N SER A 67 15.31 10.54 -13.18
CA SER A 67 14.12 10.72 -14.01
C SER A 67 13.86 9.50 -14.92
N THR A 68 14.89 8.96 -15.57
CA THR A 68 14.73 7.78 -16.44
C THR A 68 14.39 6.53 -15.64
N VAL A 69 15.02 6.32 -14.48
CA VAL A 69 14.69 5.21 -13.56
C VAL A 69 13.25 5.33 -13.07
N ASN A 70 12.80 6.52 -12.66
CA ASN A 70 11.45 6.73 -12.18
C ASN A 70 10.39 6.48 -13.29
N LYS A 71 10.69 6.86 -14.54
CA LYS A 71 9.85 6.51 -15.70
C LYS A 71 9.74 5.00 -15.89
N LYS A 72 10.85 4.26 -15.79
CA LYS A 72 10.84 2.78 -15.87
C LYS A 72 10.00 2.17 -14.75
N LEU A 73 10.23 2.58 -13.50
CA LEU A 73 9.47 2.10 -12.34
C LEU A 73 7.98 2.38 -12.47
N ARG A 74 7.57 3.54 -13.02
CA ARG A 74 6.16 3.83 -13.30
C ARG A 74 5.56 2.90 -14.36
N GLN A 75 6.33 2.54 -15.39
CA GLN A 75 5.88 1.59 -16.40
C GLN A 75 5.75 0.17 -15.82
N GLU A 76 6.72 -0.26 -15.00
CA GLU A 76 6.69 -1.55 -14.31
C GLU A 76 5.52 -1.63 -13.32
N ASN A 77 5.28 -0.59 -12.53
CA ASN A 77 4.11 -0.53 -11.64
C ASN A 77 2.79 -0.62 -12.42
N LYS A 78 2.68 0.04 -13.58
CA LYS A 78 1.50 -0.13 -14.45
C LYS A 78 1.36 -1.56 -14.96
N LYS A 79 2.47 -2.22 -15.31
CA LYS A 79 2.47 -3.62 -15.78
C LYS A 79 2.04 -4.57 -14.66
N MET A 80 2.62 -4.45 -13.47
CA MET A 80 2.26 -5.26 -12.31
C MET A 80 0.82 -5.04 -11.88
N SER A 81 0.31 -3.80 -11.92
CA SER A 81 -1.09 -3.50 -11.60
C SER A 81 -2.06 -4.17 -12.59
N LYS A 82 -1.71 -4.26 -13.88
CA LYS A 82 -2.50 -5.02 -14.85
C LYS A 82 -2.48 -6.52 -14.55
N GLN A 83 -1.30 -7.08 -14.26
CA GLN A 83 -1.18 -8.49 -13.90
C GLN A 83 -2.01 -8.82 -12.65
N LEU A 84 -1.99 -7.98 -11.62
CA LEU A 84 -2.83 -8.15 -10.43
C LEU A 84 -4.33 -8.23 -10.79
N LYS A 85 -4.82 -7.32 -11.63
CA LYS A 85 -6.22 -7.34 -12.10
C LYS A 85 -6.57 -8.58 -12.90
N GLU A 86 -5.63 -9.15 -13.64
CA GLU A 86 -5.82 -10.40 -14.38
C GLU A 86 -5.86 -11.62 -13.45
N LEU A 87 -5.15 -11.58 -12.31
CA LEU A 87 -5.13 -12.67 -11.33
C LEU A 87 -6.31 -12.64 -10.34
N GLU A 88 -6.91 -11.48 -10.06
CA GLU A 88 -8.12 -11.34 -9.21
C GLU A 88 -9.27 -12.30 -9.57
N PRO A 89 -9.70 -12.43 -10.85
CA PRO A 89 -10.78 -13.35 -11.20
C PRO A 89 -10.37 -14.83 -11.00
N ALA A 90 -9.11 -15.19 -11.21
CA ALA A 90 -8.63 -16.55 -10.95
C ALA A 90 -8.67 -16.87 -9.45
N GLN A 91 -8.31 -15.91 -8.60
CA GLN A 91 -8.36 -16.05 -7.14
C GLN A 91 -9.81 -16.21 -6.65
N SER A 92 -10.76 -15.42 -7.15
CA SER A 92 -12.18 -15.56 -6.79
C SER A 92 -12.75 -16.92 -7.20
N LYS A 93 -12.39 -17.42 -8.39
CA LYS A 93 -12.79 -18.75 -8.86
C LYS A 93 -12.22 -19.87 -7.97
N LEU A 94 -10.97 -19.76 -7.53
CA LEU A 94 -10.36 -20.70 -6.59
C LEU A 94 -11.11 -20.75 -5.26
N HIS A 95 -11.49 -19.60 -4.70
CA HIS A 95 -12.30 -19.55 -3.48
C HIS A 95 -13.66 -20.23 -3.65
N LEU A 96 -14.33 -20.00 -4.80
CA LEU A 96 -15.59 -20.66 -5.11
C LEU A 96 -15.43 -22.19 -5.19
N MET A 97 -14.40 -22.68 -5.90
CA MET A 97 -14.12 -24.11 -6.02
C MET A 97 -13.77 -24.73 -4.65
N GLN A 98 -13.04 -24.01 -3.80
CA GLN A 98 -12.71 -24.47 -2.46
C GLN A 98 -13.97 -24.61 -1.59
N ALA A 99 -14.92 -23.65 -1.68
CA ALA A 99 -16.20 -23.75 -1.00
C ALA A 99 -17.04 -24.95 -1.48
N GLN A 100 -17.05 -25.20 -2.79
CA GLN A 100 -17.71 -26.38 -3.38
C GLN A 100 -17.09 -27.70 -2.89
N ILE A 101 -15.76 -27.79 -2.85
CA ILE A 101 -15.05 -28.97 -2.33
C ILE A 101 -15.41 -29.21 -0.85
N PHE A 102 -15.47 -28.16 -0.04
CA PHE A 102 -15.85 -28.28 1.36
C PHE A 102 -17.30 -28.78 1.52
N ALA A 103 -18.23 -28.24 0.74
CA ALA A 103 -19.62 -28.70 0.72
C ALA A 103 -19.72 -30.18 0.31
N LEU A 104 -19.00 -30.59 -0.74
CA LEU A 104 -18.94 -31.99 -1.19
C LEU A 104 -18.36 -32.92 -0.12
N LYS A 105 -17.28 -32.51 0.56
CA LYS A 105 -16.70 -33.29 1.68
C LYS A 105 -17.71 -33.46 2.82
N LYS A 106 -18.44 -32.40 3.17
CA LYS A 106 -19.49 -32.44 4.20
C LYS A 106 -20.64 -33.38 3.81
N MET A 107 -21.09 -33.35 2.56
CA MET A 107 -22.12 -34.27 2.06
C MET A 107 -21.63 -35.72 2.07
N ASN A 108 -20.40 -35.97 1.62
CA ASN A 108 -19.81 -37.30 1.63
C ASN A 108 -19.71 -37.87 3.05
N LEU A 109 -19.28 -37.05 4.03
CA LEU A 109 -19.27 -37.46 5.43
C LEU A 109 -20.66 -37.84 5.94
N ARG A 110 -21.68 -37.03 5.65
CA ARG A 110 -23.07 -37.35 6.00
C ARG A 110 -23.54 -38.65 5.36
N LEU A 111 -23.20 -38.88 4.10
CA LEU A 111 -23.55 -40.09 3.38
C LEU A 111 -22.90 -41.32 4.01
N LYS A 112 -21.62 -41.24 4.38
CA LYS A 112 -20.92 -42.32 5.10
C LYS A 112 -21.57 -42.65 6.44
N ILE A 113 -21.93 -41.63 7.21
CA ILE A 113 -22.64 -41.80 8.48
C ILE A 113 -24.01 -42.47 8.24
N TRP A 114 -24.76 -42.00 7.25
CA TRP A 114 -26.06 -42.56 6.90
C TRP A 114 -25.96 -44.03 6.47
N PHE A 115 -24.96 -44.38 5.65
CA PHE A 115 -24.69 -45.78 5.29
C PHE A 115 -24.38 -46.65 6.51
N ALA A 116 -23.57 -46.16 7.45
CA ALA A 116 -23.25 -46.90 8.66
C ALA A 116 -24.51 -47.16 9.52
N PHE A 117 -25.36 -46.15 9.70
CA PHE A 117 -26.64 -46.31 10.41
C PHE A 117 -27.58 -47.28 9.72
N SER A 118 -27.77 -47.14 8.40
CA SER A 118 -28.63 -48.03 7.61
C SER A 118 -28.14 -49.48 7.67
N PHE A 119 -26.82 -49.71 7.61
CA PHE A 119 -26.23 -51.04 7.71
C PHE A 119 -26.52 -51.70 9.08
N VAL A 120 -26.31 -50.97 10.18
CA VAL A 120 -26.62 -51.45 11.53
C VAL A 120 -28.11 -51.76 11.68
N LEU A 121 -28.99 -50.88 11.17
CA LEU A 121 -30.43 -51.09 11.21
C LEU A 121 -30.83 -52.38 10.47
N ILE A 122 -30.28 -52.62 9.28
CA ILE A 122 -30.51 -53.86 8.52
C ILE A 122 -30.07 -55.09 9.32
N LEU A 123 -28.87 -55.06 9.94
CA LEU A 123 -28.40 -56.16 10.77
C LEU A 123 -29.34 -56.45 11.95
N VAL A 124 -29.81 -55.41 12.65
CA VAL A 124 -30.77 -55.56 13.75
C VAL A 124 -32.08 -56.18 13.27
N LEU A 125 -32.62 -55.72 12.14
CA LEU A 125 -33.85 -56.28 11.56
C LEU A 125 -33.67 -57.75 11.17
N LEU A 126 -32.51 -58.13 10.63
CA LEU A 126 -32.19 -59.53 10.34
C LEU A 126 -32.12 -60.38 11.61
N MET A 127 -31.50 -59.88 12.68
CA MET A 127 -31.44 -60.59 13.96
C MET A 127 -32.83 -60.78 14.59
N ILE A 128 -33.68 -59.75 14.55
CA ILE A 128 -35.08 -59.84 15.02
C ILE A 128 -35.84 -60.90 14.23
N LYS A 129 -35.73 -60.86 12.88
CA LYS A 129 -36.38 -61.84 12.01
C LYS A 129 -35.92 -63.26 12.33
N MET A 130 -34.62 -63.49 12.48
CA MET A 130 -34.09 -64.81 12.86
C MET A 130 -34.62 -65.28 14.21
N LYS A 131 -34.66 -64.41 15.22
CA LYS A 131 -35.15 -64.76 16.55
C LYS A 131 -36.64 -65.17 16.51
N LEU A 132 -37.46 -64.40 15.81
CA LEU A 132 -38.88 -64.73 15.61
C LEU A 132 -39.05 -66.06 14.86
N SER A 133 -38.24 -66.35 13.85
CA SER A 133 -38.29 -67.63 13.14
C SER A 133 -37.91 -68.84 14.02
N ILE A 134 -37.07 -68.65 15.03
CA ILE A 134 -36.70 -69.72 15.98
C ILE A 134 -37.80 -69.95 17.02
N GLU A 135 -38.43 -68.88 17.54
CA GLU A 135 -39.48 -69.00 18.56
C GLU A 135 -40.79 -69.62 18.04
N PHE A 136 -41.01 -69.63 16.72
CA PHE A 136 -42.19 -70.19 16.06
C PHE A 136 -41.96 -71.58 15.44
N LEU A 137 -40.78 -72.20 15.62
CA LEU A 137 -40.44 -73.54 15.14
C LEU A 137 -40.50 -74.56 16.29
#